data_AF-A0A974XES2-F1
#
_entry.id   AF-A0A974XES2-F1
#
_cell.length_a   1.000
_cell.length_b   1.000
_cell.length_c   1.000
_cell.angle_alpha   90.00
_cell.angle_beta   90.00
_cell.angle_gamma   90.00
#
_symmetry.space_group_name_H-M   'P 1'
#
loop_
_entity.id
_entity.type
_entity.pdbx_description
1 polymer ?
#
loop_
_entity_poly.entity_id
_entity_poly.type
_entity_poly.pdbx_seq_one_letter_code
_entity_poly.pdbx_strand_id
1 'polypeptide(L)'
;MKTTAIKKTRFTTKTVVNIGLFTAISVVLKLLFEVYIPLAGFSSLRINFTTVPIVMSGMFFGPLAGAVTGTISDILCYIIKPAGPYFPGFTISSALTGWIPGVIFLIAKKYDKKEIRYNLLNIVSVFALAFLVLGVLVFKNNLGLENGKVMLLGTELSMFFVALYVLIVLGFAAIPLLYSKFQSDNPSGNFGLDKVFFTVTLTQIITSLILNTWFLSMMFDQGFIVFLPGRLITNFVLIPLFSLIIFSVQKYIKIFH
;
A
#
# COMPACT_ATOMS: atom_id res chain seq x y z
N MET A 1 21.50 -30.10 -18.10
CA MET A 1 21.16 -28.68 -17.86
C MET A 1 19.97 -28.31 -18.75
N LYS A 2 18.77 -28.16 -18.20
CA LYS A 2 17.63 -27.58 -18.94
C LYS A 2 17.71 -26.07 -18.79
N THR A 3 18.16 -25.37 -19.83
CA THR A 3 18.15 -23.92 -19.89
C THR A 3 16.70 -23.45 -19.81
N THR A 4 16.33 -22.90 -18.65
CA THR A 4 15.01 -22.31 -18.40
C THR A 4 14.90 -21.05 -19.26
N ALA A 5 14.43 -21.22 -20.50
CA ALA A 5 14.13 -20.10 -21.39
C ALA A 5 13.09 -19.22 -20.69
N ILE A 6 13.54 -18.04 -20.25
CA ILE A 6 12.67 -16.96 -19.76
C ILE A 6 11.71 -16.65 -20.90
N LYS A 7 10.45 -17.05 -20.74
CA LYS A 7 9.37 -16.84 -21.73
C LYS A 7 9.29 -15.34 -21.99
N LYS A 8 9.79 -14.90 -23.15
CA LYS A 8 9.83 -13.50 -23.59
C LYS A 8 8.42 -12.90 -23.46
N THR A 9 8.23 -12.00 -22.50
CA THR A 9 6.98 -11.28 -22.27
C THR A 9 6.76 -10.34 -23.45
N ARG A 10 6.16 -10.84 -24.53
CA ARG A 10 5.74 -9.97 -25.63
C ARG A 10 4.55 -9.16 -25.14
N PHE A 11 4.67 -7.84 -25.13
CA PHE A 11 3.53 -6.95 -24.93
C PHE A 11 2.52 -7.23 -26.04
N THR A 12 1.43 -7.89 -25.68
CA THR A 12 0.29 -8.07 -26.58
C THR A 12 -0.44 -6.73 -26.69
N THR A 13 -1.03 -6.43 -27.84
CA THR A 13 -1.85 -5.21 -28.04
C THR A 13 -2.90 -5.03 -26.94
N LYS A 14 -3.55 -6.13 -26.52
CA LYS A 14 -4.48 -6.15 -25.37
C LYS A 14 -3.85 -5.66 -24.06
N THR A 15 -2.59 -6.02 -23.79
CA THR A 15 -1.87 -5.59 -22.58
C THR A 15 -1.59 -4.09 -22.60
N VAL A 16 -1.21 -3.54 -23.76
CA VAL A 16 -0.94 -2.10 -23.91
C VAL A 16 -2.22 -1.29 -23.70
N VAL A 17 -3.34 -1.73 -24.28
CA VAL A 17 -4.66 -1.08 -24.08
C VAL A 17 -5.05 -1.07 -22.61
N ASN A 18 -4.86 -2.20 -21.92
CA ASN A 18 -5.19 -2.28 -20.50
C ASN A 18 -4.28 -1.40 -19.64
N ILE A 19 -2.97 -1.34 -19.92
CA ILE A 19 -2.07 -0.40 -19.23
C ILE A 19 -2.59 1.04 -19.37
N GLY A 20 -2.96 1.46 -20.59
CA GLY A 20 -3.53 2.79 -20.83
C GLY A 20 -4.82 3.05 -20.04
N LEU A 21 -5.72 2.07 -19.99
CA LEU A 21 -6.97 2.16 -19.22
C LEU A 21 -6.70 2.31 -17.72
N PHE A 22 -5.85 1.46 -17.13
CA PHE A 22 -5.54 1.53 -15.70
C PHE A 22 -4.78 2.82 -15.34
N THR A 23 -3.91 3.31 -16.23
CA THR A 23 -3.28 4.62 -16.07
C THR A 23 -4.32 5.74 -16.08
N ALA A 24 -5.26 5.75 -17.03
CA ALA A 24 -6.31 6.76 -17.09
C ALA A 24 -7.18 6.77 -15.83
N ILE A 25 -7.59 5.59 -15.35
CA ILE A 25 -8.34 5.44 -14.09
C ILE A 25 -7.50 5.99 -12.92
N SER A 26 -6.21 5.65 -12.85
CA SER A 26 -5.29 6.11 -11.80
C SER A 26 -5.22 7.64 -11.73
N VAL A 27 -5.13 8.30 -12.89
CA VAL A 27 -5.13 9.77 -13.01
C VAL A 27 -6.46 10.35 -12.56
N VAL A 28 -7.59 9.83 -13.05
CA VAL A 28 -8.93 10.32 -12.68
C VAL A 28 -9.18 10.18 -11.18
N LEU A 29 -8.82 9.04 -10.59
CA LEU A 29 -8.95 8.82 -9.14
C LEU A 29 -8.13 9.81 -8.33
N LYS A 30 -6.94 10.18 -8.81
CA LYS A 30 -6.13 11.23 -8.18
C LYS A 30 -6.82 12.59 -8.27
N LEU A 31 -7.37 12.95 -9.43
CA LEU A 31 -7.98 14.27 -9.61
C LEU A 31 -9.24 14.46 -8.74
N LEU A 32 -10.03 13.40 -8.55
CA LEU A 32 -11.32 13.48 -7.85
C LEU A 32 -11.22 13.27 -6.33
N PHE A 33 -10.38 12.33 -5.88
CA PHE A 33 -10.41 11.85 -4.49
C PHE A 33 -9.17 12.18 -3.68
N GLU A 34 -8.39 13.16 -4.15
CA GLU A 34 -7.19 13.59 -3.47
C GLU A 34 -7.53 14.58 -2.35
N VAL A 35 -7.22 14.18 -1.12
CA VAL A 35 -7.43 14.98 0.08
C VAL A 35 -6.10 15.26 0.76
N TYR A 36 -5.87 16.52 1.13
CA TYR A 36 -4.73 16.94 1.94
C TYR A 36 -5.16 17.03 3.39
N ILE A 37 -4.50 16.25 4.26
CA ILE A 37 -4.68 16.36 5.70
C ILE A 37 -3.43 17.03 6.26
N PRO A 38 -3.51 18.29 6.71
CA PRO A 38 -2.38 18.93 7.37
C PRO A 38 -2.16 18.23 8.71
N LEU A 39 -1.00 17.59 8.88
CA LEU A 39 -0.60 17.00 10.14
C LEU A 39 0.72 17.65 10.58
N ALA A 40 0.74 18.22 11.79
CA ALA A 40 1.92 18.83 12.39
C ALA A 40 2.58 19.97 11.56
N GLY A 41 1.78 20.86 10.97
CA GLY A 41 2.30 22.05 10.26
C GLY A 41 2.89 21.78 8.88
N PHE A 42 2.96 20.52 8.43
CA PHE A 42 3.41 20.14 7.09
C PHE A 42 2.23 19.59 6.27
N SER A 43 1.93 20.24 5.13
CA SER A 43 0.87 19.83 4.19
C SER A 43 1.24 18.60 3.34
N SER A 44 2.15 17.74 3.81
CA SER A 44 2.75 16.68 2.99
C SER A 44 1.98 15.36 3.02
N LEU A 45 0.95 15.23 3.86
CA LEU A 45 0.11 14.03 3.90
C LEU A 45 -1.03 14.12 2.88
N ARG A 46 -0.72 13.69 1.66
CA ARG A 46 -1.67 13.57 0.56
C ARG A 46 -2.24 12.16 0.52
N ILE A 47 -3.55 12.03 0.70
CA ILE A 47 -4.28 10.77 0.50
C ILE A 47 -4.78 10.74 -0.94
N ASN A 48 -4.54 9.65 -1.66
CA ASN A 48 -5.09 9.42 -2.99
C ASN A 48 -5.32 7.92 -3.24
N PHE A 49 -6.15 7.63 -4.24
CA PHE A 49 -6.51 6.27 -4.63
C PHE A 49 -5.76 5.78 -5.89
N THR A 50 -4.70 6.51 -6.27
CA THR A 50 -3.86 6.25 -7.46
C THR A 50 -3.22 4.85 -7.39
N THR A 51 -2.92 4.39 -6.18
CA THR A 51 -2.35 3.08 -5.88
C THR A 51 -3.23 1.90 -6.31
N VAL A 52 -4.57 2.04 -6.21
CA VAL A 52 -5.49 0.92 -6.46
C VAL A 52 -5.41 0.43 -7.92
N PRO A 53 -5.55 1.28 -8.95
CA PRO A 53 -5.38 0.87 -10.34
C PRO A 53 -3.98 0.36 -10.68
N ILE A 54 -2.94 0.94 -10.09
CA ILE A 54 -1.55 0.54 -10.33
C ILE A 54 -1.30 -0.89 -9.81
N VAL A 55 -1.76 -1.19 -8.60
CA VAL A 55 -1.66 -2.51 -8.00
C VAL A 55 -2.44 -3.54 -8.82
N MET A 56 -3.66 -3.22 -9.23
CA MET A 56 -4.47 -4.10 -10.09
C MET A 56 -3.80 -4.40 -11.44
N SER A 57 -3.19 -3.39 -12.07
CA SER A 57 -2.46 -3.59 -13.32
C SER A 57 -1.30 -4.59 -13.15
N GLY A 58 -0.56 -4.47 -12.05
CA GLY A 58 0.49 -5.42 -11.67
C GLY A 58 -0.04 -6.84 -11.45
N MET A 59 -1.13 -6.98 -10.70
CA MET A 59 -1.74 -8.27 -10.38
C MET A 59 -2.31 -8.98 -11.63
N PHE A 60 -2.98 -8.25 -12.52
CA PHE A 60 -3.69 -8.86 -13.66
C PHE A 60 -2.81 -9.05 -14.90
N PHE A 61 -1.88 -8.13 -15.16
CA PHE A 61 -1.08 -8.14 -16.39
C PHE A 61 0.41 -8.40 -16.13
N GLY A 62 0.80 -8.55 -14.87
CA GLY A 62 2.16 -8.89 -14.46
C GLY A 62 3.02 -7.67 -14.10
N PRO A 63 4.25 -7.93 -13.61
CA PRO A 63 5.09 -6.91 -12.97
C PRO A 63 5.52 -5.79 -13.91
N LEU A 64 5.83 -6.10 -15.18
CA LEU A 64 6.21 -5.10 -16.17
C LEU A 64 5.04 -4.16 -16.51
N ALA A 65 3.82 -4.70 -16.64
CA ALA A 65 2.64 -3.89 -16.92
C ALA A 65 2.32 -2.95 -15.76
N GLY A 66 2.39 -3.45 -14.51
CA GLY A 66 2.23 -2.63 -13.32
C GLY A 66 3.28 -1.52 -13.20
N ALA A 67 4.57 -1.85 -13.43
CA ALA A 67 5.65 -0.86 -13.40
C ALA A 67 5.45 0.27 -14.42
N VAL A 68 5.09 -0.07 -15.65
CA VAL A 68 4.80 0.91 -16.71
C VAL A 68 3.57 1.74 -16.36
N THR A 69 2.51 1.11 -15.82
CA THR A 69 1.30 1.83 -15.39
C THR A 69 1.62 2.86 -14.31
N GLY A 70 2.44 2.49 -13.32
CA GLY A 70 2.81 3.36 -12.20
C GLY A 70 3.72 4.52 -12.62
N THR A 71 4.72 4.25 -13.47
CA THR A 71 5.62 5.31 -14.01
C THR A 71 4.84 6.33 -14.82
N ILE A 72 4.01 5.87 -15.78
CA ILE A 72 3.22 6.76 -16.63
C ILE A 72 2.20 7.53 -15.78
N SER A 73 1.52 6.86 -14.85
CA SER A 73 0.54 7.52 -13.97
C SER A 73 1.19 8.64 -13.15
N ASP A 74 2.37 8.42 -12.58
CA ASP A 74 3.04 9.44 -11.78
C ASP A 74 3.43 10.68 -12.61
N ILE A 75 4.03 10.46 -13.78
CA ILE A 75 4.42 11.53 -14.71
C ILE A 75 3.19 12.32 -15.17
N LEU A 76 2.13 11.63 -15.62
CA LEU A 76 0.91 12.29 -16.09
C LEU A 76 0.24 13.08 -14.97
N CYS A 77 0.17 12.51 -13.78
CA CYS A 77 -0.40 13.20 -12.64
C CYS A 77 0.41 14.44 -12.25
N TYR A 78 1.74 14.40 -12.38
CA TYR A 78 2.59 15.55 -12.15
C TYR A 78 2.33 16.65 -13.18
N ILE A 79 2.20 16.29 -14.47
CA ILE A 79 1.91 17.23 -15.56
C ILE A 79 0.54 17.91 -15.36
N ILE A 80 -0.49 17.14 -14.96
CA ILE A 80 -1.86 17.65 -14.86
C ILE A 80 -2.06 18.49 -13.58
N LYS A 81 -1.59 17.98 -12.44
CA LYS A 81 -1.77 18.63 -11.14
C LYS A 81 -0.48 18.51 -10.31
N PRO A 82 0.49 19.40 -10.55
CA PRO A 82 1.74 19.38 -9.81
C PRO A 82 1.44 19.65 -8.34
N ALA A 83 1.94 18.77 -7.47
CA ALA A 83 1.74 18.85 -6.02
C ALA A 83 3.09 18.91 -5.32
N GLY A 84 3.85 19.95 -5.65
CA GLY A 84 5.23 20.14 -5.21
C GLY A 84 6.27 19.84 -6.29
N PRO A 85 7.57 19.88 -5.94
CA PRO A 85 8.66 19.64 -6.88
C PRO A 85 8.63 18.22 -7.43
N TYR A 86 8.94 18.05 -8.72
CA TYR A 86 9.12 16.72 -9.29
C TYR A 86 10.40 16.09 -8.72
N PHE A 87 10.25 14.91 -8.14
CA PHE A 87 11.38 14.11 -7.70
C PHE A 87 11.32 12.72 -8.35
N PRO A 88 12.30 12.35 -9.19
CA PRO A 88 12.30 11.07 -9.90
C PRO A 88 12.18 9.84 -8.99
N GLY A 89 12.61 9.93 -7.73
CA GLY A 89 12.43 8.85 -6.76
C GLY A 89 10.95 8.49 -6.51
N PHE A 90 10.02 9.45 -6.55
CA PHE A 90 8.59 9.12 -6.42
C PHE A 90 8.06 8.36 -7.63
N THR A 91 8.58 8.63 -8.82
CA THR A 91 8.25 7.85 -10.02
C THR A 91 8.75 6.42 -9.91
N ILE A 92 9.95 6.21 -9.35
CA ILE A 92 10.49 4.87 -9.06
C ILE A 92 9.63 4.16 -8.00
N SER A 93 9.22 4.86 -6.95
CA SER A 93 8.32 4.33 -5.93
C SER A 93 6.98 3.89 -6.54
N SER A 94 6.37 4.74 -7.38
CA SER A 94 5.13 4.41 -8.11
C SER A 94 5.29 3.22 -9.07
N ALA A 95 6.45 3.11 -9.74
CA ALA A 95 6.79 1.95 -10.55
C ALA A 95 6.79 0.67 -9.70
N LEU A 96 7.43 0.73 -8.53
CA LEU A 96 7.49 -0.38 -7.58
C LEU A 96 6.11 -0.73 -7.03
N THR A 97 5.23 0.26 -6.84
CA THR A 97 3.84 0.05 -6.43
C THR A 97 3.08 -0.87 -7.39
N GLY A 98 3.41 -0.86 -8.68
CA GLY A 98 2.84 -1.78 -9.67
C GLY A 98 3.67 -3.04 -9.90
N TRP A 99 4.99 -2.97 -9.72
CA TRP A 99 5.89 -4.10 -9.93
C TRP A 99 5.78 -5.17 -8.83
N ILE A 100 5.85 -4.75 -7.56
CA ILE A 100 5.78 -5.61 -6.37
C ILE A 100 4.56 -6.54 -6.42
N PRO A 101 3.32 -6.04 -6.61
CA PRO A 101 2.14 -6.90 -6.64
C PRO A 101 2.17 -7.89 -7.81
N GLY A 102 2.71 -7.49 -8.97
CA GLY A 102 2.88 -8.40 -10.10
C GLY A 102 3.89 -9.52 -9.83
N VAL A 103 4.99 -9.24 -9.14
CA VAL A 103 5.96 -10.27 -8.73
C VAL A 103 5.36 -11.22 -7.71
N ILE A 104 4.72 -10.69 -6.66
CA ILE A 104 4.07 -11.51 -5.61
C ILE A 104 3.05 -12.45 -6.25
N PHE A 105 2.25 -11.95 -7.19
CA PHE A 105 1.24 -12.76 -7.85
C PHE A 105 1.83 -13.85 -8.76
N LEU A 106 2.91 -13.56 -9.50
CA LEU A 106 3.62 -14.58 -10.29
C LEU A 106 4.22 -15.68 -9.41
N ILE A 107 4.77 -15.29 -8.24
CA ILE A 107 5.29 -16.24 -7.26
C ILE A 107 4.12 -17.06 -6.69
N ALA A 108 3.04 -16.43 -6.25
CA ALA A 108 1.86 -17.12 -5.71
C ALA A 108 1.31 -18.17 -6.69
N LYS A 109 1.18 -17.84 -7.98
CA LYS A 109 0.74 -18.77 -9.02
C LYS A 109 1.70 -19.95 -9.22
N LYS A 110 2.99 -19.75 -9.02
CA LYS A 110 4.01 -20.81 -9.13
C LYS A 110 4.03 -21.74 -7.91
N TYR A 111 3.66 -21.22 -6.73
CA TYR A 111 3.69 -21.93 -5.44
C TYR A 111 2.32 -22.39 -4.94
N ASP A 112 1.26 -22.26 -5.73
CA ASP A 112 -0.14 -22.64 -5.38
C ASP A 112 -0.31 -24.14 -5.01
N LYS A 113 0.72 -24.98 -5.22
CA LYS A 113 0.78 -26.39 -4.75
C LYS A 113 1.33 -26.58 -3.33
N LYS A 114 1.94 -25.56 -2.72
CA LYS A 114 2.32 -25.56 -1.29
C LYS A 114 1.32 -24.67 -0.57
N GLU A 115 0.62 -25.20 0.43
CA GLU A 115 -0.29 -24.45 1.29
C GLU A 115 0.47 -23.35 2.07
N ILE A 116 0.74 -22.22 1.43
CA ILE A 116 1.23 -21.03 2.10
C ILE A 116 0.05 -20.46 2.90
N ARG A 117 0.17 -20.44 4.23
CA ARG A 117 -0.84 -19.88 5.13
C ARG A 117 -0.75 -18.35 5.12
N TYR A 118 -1.29 -17.70 4.09
CA TYR A 118 -1.31 -16.24 3.94
C TYR A 118 -1.95 -15.53 5.15
N ASN A 119 -2.88 -16.17 5.85
CA ASN A 119 -3.43 -15.66 7.12
C ASN A 119 -2.37 -15.43 8.20
N LEU A 120 -1.39 -16.34 8.36
CA LEU A 120 -0.32 -16.16 9.34
C LEU A 120 0.61 -15.00 8.93
N LEU A 121 0.93 -14.91 7.63
CA LEU A 121 1.74 -13.80 7.09
C LEU A 121 1.04 -12.45 7.25
N ASN A 122 -0.29 -12.40 7.07
CA ASN A 122 -1.08 -11.20 7.29
C ASN A 122 -1.03 -10.76 8.75
N ILE A 123 -1.26 -11.69 9.68
CA ILE A 123 -1.15 -11.41 11.12
C ILE A 123 0.25 -10.88 11.44
N VAL A 124 1.31 -11.57 11.03
CA VAL A 124 2.69 -11.14 11.28
C VAL A 124 2.97 -9.77 10.66
N SER A 125 2.50 -9.50 9.45
CA SER A 125 2.71 -8.20 8.78
C SER A 125 1.99 -7.04 9.47
N VAL A 126 0.78 -7.27 9.96
CA VAL A 126 -0.01 -6.27 10.71
C VAL A 126 0.61 -6.03 12.08
N PHE A 127 1.03 -7.08 12.78
CA PHE A 127 1.73 -6.94 14.07
C PHE A 127 3.09 -6.27 13.91
N ALA A 128 3.86 -6.60 12.87
CA ALA A 128 5.13 -5.93 12.57
C ALA A 128 4.92 -4.45 12.26
N LEU A 129 3.88 -4.12 11.49
CA LEU A 129 3.47 -2.74 11.24
C LEU A 129 3.11 -2.03 12.54
N ALA A 130 2.22 -2.60 13.36
CA ALA A 130 1.80 -2.02 14.63
C ALA A 130 2.98 -1.82 15.60
N PHE A 131 3.89 -2.78 15.66
CA PHE A 131 5.11 -2.68 16.46
C PHE A 131 6.04 -1.57 15.97
N LEU A 132 6.20 -1.44 14.65
CA LEU A 132 6.97 -0.34 14.05
C LEU A 132 6.32 1.01 14.39
N VAL A 133 4.98 1.10 14.38
CA VAL A 133 4.28 2.33 14.79
C VAL A 133 4.57 2.68 16.23
N LEU A 134 4.39 1.72 17.15
CA LEU A 134 4.67 1.92 18.57
C LEU A 134 6.14 2.29 18.79
N GLY A 135 7.06 1.60 18.12
CA GLY A 135 8.50 1.88 18.19
C GLY A 135 8.85 3.29 17.77
N VAL A 136 8.28 3.80 16.67
CA VAL A 136 8.53 5.17 16.19
C VAL A 136 7.91 6.22 17.11
N LEU A 137 6.72 5.94 17.67
CA LEU A 137 6.09 6.82 18.66
C LEU A 137 6.94 6.92 19.94
N VAL A 138 7.55 5.81 20.36
CA VAL A 138 8.44 5.76 21.54
C VAL A 138 9.78 6.43 21.27
N PHE A 139 10.40 6.22 20.10
CA PHE A 139 11.74 6.73 19.77
C PHE A 139 11.84 8.25 19.62
N LYS A 140 10.72 8.94 19.31
CA LYS A 140 10.72 10.40 19.07
C LYS A 140 10.67 11.24 20.35
N ASN A 141 10.92 10.67 21.53
CA ASN A 141 10.84 11.38 22.83
C ASN A 141 9.55 12.22 23.04
N ASN A 142 8.45 11.83 22.36
CA ASN A 142 7.08 12.27 22.64
C ASN A 142 6.32 11.20 23.46
N LEU A 143 7.06 10.25 24.03
CA LEU A 143 6.60 9.34 25.08
C LEU A 143 7.61 9.45 26.22
N GLY A 144 7.76 10.67 26.74
CA GLY A 144 8.30 10.84 28.08
C GLY A 144 7.27 10.28 29.06
N LEU A 145 7.61 9.17 29.72
CA LEU A 145 6.89 8.68 30.89
C LEU A 145 7.28 9.56 32.09
N GLU A 146 6.98 10.87 32.03
CA GLU A 146 6.98 11.69 33.23
C GLU A 146 5.58 11.59 33.84
N ASN A 147 5.49 10.86 34.94
CA ASN A 147 4.30 10.76 35.80
C ASN A 147 3.05 10.14 35.16
N GLY A 148 3.20 9.04 34.43
CA GLY A 148 2.06 8.17 34.06
C GLY A 148 1.06 8.78 33.07
N LYS A 149 1.41 9.86 32.37
CA LYS A 149 0.59 10.47 31.32
C LYS A 149 1.35 10.53 30.00
N VAL A 150 0.69 10.06 28.94
CA VAL A 150 1.22 10.08 27.57
C VAL A 150 1.04 11.50 27.04
N MET A 151 2.09 12.32 26.99
CA MET A 151 2.05 13.66 26.40
C MET A 151 2.65 13.65 24.99
N LEU A 152 1.96 14.20 23.99
CA LEU A 152 2.41 14.28 22.60
C LEU A 152 2.46 15.75 22.19
N LEU A 153 3.64 16.27 21.83
CA LEU A 153 3.83 17.65 21.35
C LEU A 153 3.33 18.74 22.33
N GLY A 154 3.48 18.53 23.64
CA GLY A 154 3.01 19.50 24.65
C GLY A 154 1.48 19.53 24.85
N THR A 155 0.75 18.58 24.27
CA THR A 155 -0.66 18.33 24.59
C THR A 155 -0.79 16.97 25.27
N GLU A 156 -1.56 16.90 26.37
CA GLU A 156 -1.87 15.63 27.04
C GLU A 156 -2.60 14.72 26.04
N LEU A 157 -1.98 13.61 25.63
CA LEU A 157 -2.68 12.58 24.90
C LEU A 157 -3.56 11.85 25.92
N SER A 158 -4.85 12.22 25.94
CA SER A 158 -5.84 11.51 26.75
C SER A 158 -5.75 10.01 26.44
N MET A 159 -5.87 9.16 27.46
CA MET A 159 -6.00 7.70 27.33
C MET A 159 -7.05 7.32 26.26
N PHE A 160 -8.02 8.19 25.99
CA PHE A 160 -8.98 8.05 24.92
C PHE A 160 -8.35 7.93 23.51
N PHE A 161 -7.36 8.76 23.14
CA PHE A 161 -6.75 8.69 21.81
C PHE A 161 -5.85 7.46 21.66
N VAL A 162 -5.13 7.07 22.72
CA VAL A 162 -4.36 5.82 22.75
C VAL A 162 -5.30 4.61 22.66
N ALA A 163 -6.39 4.61 23.44
CA ALA A 163 -7.38 3.55 23.41
C ALA A 163 -8.09 3.49 22.05
N LEU A 164 -8.44 4.62 21.45
CA LEU A 164 -9.01 4.70 20.11
C LEU A 164 -8.04 4.16 19.05
N TYR A 165 -6.75 4.53 19.13
CA TYR A 165 -5.71 3.99 18.25
C TYR A 165 -5.59 2.46 18.40
N VAL A 166 -5.53 1.95 19.64
CA VAL A 166 -5.48 0.51 19.93
C VAL A 166 -6.76 -0.20 19.44
N LEU A 167 -7.93 0.40 19.61
CA LEU A 167 -9.22 -0.17 19.18
C LEU A 167 -9.32 -0.20 17.65
N ILE A 168 -8.87 0.87 16.97
CA ILE A 168 -8.72 0.91 15.51
C ILE A 168 -7.73 -0.19 15.06
N VAL A 169 -6.60 -0.35 15.75
CA VAL A 169 -5.60 -1.39 15.43
C VAL A 169 -6.16 -2.80 15.59
N LEU A 170 -6.85 -3.07 16.69
CA LEU A 170 -7.49 -4.35 16.95
C LEU A 170 -8.63 -4.63 15.97
N GLY A 171 -9.44 -3.62 15.62
CA GLY A 171 -10.49 -3.73 14.61
C GLY A 171 -9.92 -4.07 13.24
N PHE A 172 -8.84 -3.42 12.83
CA PHE A 172 -8.18 -3.70 11.54
C PHE A 172 -7.42 -5.03 11.52
N ALA A 173 -6.79 -5.45 12.62
CA ALA A 173 -6.24 -6.81 12.77
C ALA A 173 -7.34 -7.89 12.77
N ALA A 174 -8.53 -7.54 13.26
CA ALA A 174 -9.69 -8.43 13.24
C ALA A 174 -10.32 -8.57 11.84
N ILE A 175 -10.17 -7.61 10.91
CA ILE A 175 -10.76 -7.71 9.56
C ILE A 175 -10.25 -8.93 8.78
N PRO A 176 -8.93 -9.20 8.66
CA PRO A 176 -8.42 -10.42 8.06
C PRO A 176 -8.89 -11.70 8.78
N LEU A 177 -9.04 -11.66 10.11
CA LEU A 177 -9.44 -12.81 10.94
C LEU A 177 -10.95 -13.12 10.83
N LEU A 178 -11.80 -12.10 10.91
CA LEU A 178 -13.25 -12.20 10.76
C LEU A 178 -13.61 -12.67 9.35
N TYR A 179 -12.89 -12.18 8.34
CA TYR A 179 -13.16 -12.56 6.96
C TYR A 179 -12.58 -13.94 6.59
N SER A 180 -11.50 -14.39 7.25
CA SER A 180 -11.04 -15.79 7.15
C SER A 180 -12.12 -16.80 7.56
N LYS A 181 -13.07 -16.43 8.45
CA LYS A 181 -14.23 -17.27 8.77
C LYS A 181 -15.33 -17.21 7.72
N PHE A 182 -15.48 -16.07 7.04
CA PHE A 182 -16.49 -15.88 5.97
C PHE A 182 -16.06 -16.46 4.62
N GLN A 183 -14.77 -16.78 4.46
CA GLN A 183 -14.16 -17.32 3.25
C GLN A 183 -13.91 -18.84 3.33
N SER A 184 -14.78 -19.58 4.01
CA SER A 184 -14.77 -21.05 3.97
C SER A 184 -15.50 -21.63 2.74
N ASP A 185 -16.24 -20.82 1.98
CA ASP A 185 -17.18 -21.31 0.95
C ASP A 185 -16.77 -21.06 -0.52
N ASN A 186 -15.56 -20.57 -0.81
CA ASN A 186 -15.09 -20.57 -2.21
C ASN A 186 -13.56 -20.72 -2.34
N PRO A 187 -13.03 -21.96 -2.32
CA PRO A 187 -11.60 -22.23 -2.22
C PRO A 187 -10.77 -22.08 -3.51
N SER A 188 -11.34 -21.60 -4.62
CA SER A 188 -10.74 -21.81 -5.95
C SER A 188 -10.75 -20.59 -6.88
N GLY A 189 -10.72 -19.38 -6.33
CA GLY A 189 -10.30 -18.21 -7.10
C GLY A 189 -8.80 -18.00 -6.95
N ASN A 190 -8.05 -17.85 -8.04
CA ASN A 190 -6.60 -17.53 -8.03
C ASN A 190 -6.22 -16.28 -7.21
N PHE A 191 -7.20 -15.55 -6.66
CA PHE A 191 -7.06 -14.28 -5.96
C PHE A 191 -7.98 -14.18 -4.72
N GLY A 192 -7.57 -14.83 -3.63
CA GLY A 192 -8.22 -14.66 -2.32
C GLY A 192 -7.95 -13.29 -1.70
N LEU A 193 -8.84 -12.82 -0.82
CA LEU A 193 -8.68 -11.53 -0.12
C LEU A 193 -7.42 -11.52 0.73
N ASP A 194 -7.07 -12.67 1.32
CA ASP A 194 -5.84 -12.93 2.05
C ASP A 194 -4.58 -12.59 1.22
N LYS A 195 -4.53 -13.03 -0.03
CA LYS A 195 -3.42 -12.76 -0.98
C LYS A 195 -3.37 -11.28 -1.36
N VAL A 196 -4.53 -10.66 -1.59
CA VAL A 196 -4.64 -9.23 -1.92
C VAL A 196 -4.17 -8.37 -0.74
N PHE A 197 -4.64 -8.66 0.46
CA PHE A 197 -4.28 -7.92 1.67
C PHE A 197 -2.79 -7.98 1.95
N PHE A 198 -2.19 -9.18 1.86
CA PHE A 198 -0.74 -9.35 1.99
C PHE A 198 0.02 -8.49 0.97
N THR A 199 -0.41 -8.57 -0.29
CA THR A 199 0.21 -7.87 -1.41
C THR A 199 0.17 -6.35 -1.23
N VAL A 200 -0.98 -5.81 -0.86
CA VAL A 200 -1.15 -4.37 -0.60
C VAL A 200 -0.32 -3.93 0.60
N THR A 201 -0.32 -4.72 1.69
CA THR A 201 0.45 -4.43 2.91
C THR A 201 1.95 -4.34 2.60
N LEU A 202 2.51 -5.34 1.92
CA LEU A 202 3.93 -5.36 1.57
C LEU A 202 4.29 -4.20 0.64
N THR A 203 3.43 -3.93 -0.34
CA THR A 203 3.62 -2.83 -1.28
C THR A 203 3.63 -1.48 -0.56
N GLN A 204 2.71 -1.24 0.39
CA GLN A 204 2.64 0.02 1.14
C GLN A 204 3.80 0.18 2.12
N ILE A 205 4.29 -0.89 2.74
CA ILE A 205 5.49 -0.84 3.59
C ILE A 205 6.69 -0.35 2.76
N ILE A 206 6.95 -1.00 1.63
CA ILE A 206 8.15 -0.71 0.84
C ILE A 206 8.04 0.67 0.19
N THR A 207 6.94 0.95 -0.50
CA THR A 207 6.83 2.16 -1.33
C THR A 207 6.44 3.39 -0.53
N SER A 208 5.46 3.28 0.38
CA SER A 208 4.91 4.42 1.10
C SER A 208 5.61 4.69 2.42
N LEU A 209 5.89 3.67 3.25
CA LEU A 209 6.54 3.86 4.55
C LEU A 209 8.05 4.07 4.43
N ILE A 210 8.74 3.29 3.60
CA ILE A 210 10.20 3.36 3.49
C ILE A 210 10.59 4.38 2.41
N LEU A 211 10.31 4.09 1.13
CA LEU A 211 10.80 4.91 0.01
C LEU A 211 10.24 6.34 0.04
N ASN A 212 8.93 6.51 0.06
CA ASN A 212 8.34 7.85 -0.04
C ASN A 212 8.72 8.73 1.15
N THR A 213 8.78 8.18 2.36
CA THR A 213 9.22 8.90 3.57
C THR A 213 10.70 9.30 3.46
N TRP A 214 11.54 8.39 2.94
CA TRP A 214 12.96 8.66 2.75
C TRP A 214 13.21 9.73 1.69
N PHE A 215 12.50 9.68 0.56
CA PHE A 215 12.58 10.72 -0.46
C PHE A 215 12.08 12.07 0.04
N LEU A 216 11.02 12.10 0.85
CA LEU A 216 10.58 13.31 1.54
C LEU A 216 11.70 13.86 2.46
N SER A 217 12.39 13.00 3.21
CA SER A 217 13.49 13.44 4.08
C SER A 217 14.64 14.07 3.29
N MET A 218 14.93 13.58 2.09
CA MET A 218 15.93 14.16 1.19
C MET A 218 15.47 15.48 0.55
N MET A 219 14.19 15.60 0.20
CA MET A 219 13.68 16.80 -0.48
C MET A 219 13.48 17.99 0.45
N PHE A 220 13.10 17.73 1.69
CA PHE A 220 12.79 18.78 2.66
C PHE A 220 13.93 19.00 3.67
N ASP A 221 15.04 18.27 3.55
CA ASP A 221 16.16 18.27 4.51
C ASP A 221 15.71 18.08 5.97
N GLN A 222 14.62 17.32 6.16
CA GLN A 222 14.05 17.01 7.47
C GLN A 222 14.29 15.56 7.82
N GLY A 223 14.48 15.26 9.11
CA GLY A 223 14.72 13.91 9.58
C GLY A 223 13.59 12.94 9.19
N PHE A 224 13.96 11.72 8.77
CA PHE A 224 13.03 10.64 8.40
C PHE A 224 11.89 10.41 9.41
N ILE A 225 12.20 10.53 10.70
CA ILE A 225 11.28 10.33 11.83
C ILE A 225 10.18 11.42 11.89
N VAL A 226 10.35 12.54 11.19
CA VAL A 226 9.34 13.62 11.15
C VAL A 226 8.11 13.21 10.34
N PHE A 227 8.31 12.59 9.17
CA PHE A 227 7.23 12.22 8.26
C PHE A 227 6.61 10.85 8.55
N LEU A 228 7.36 9.99 9.23
CA LEU A 228 7.01 8.59 9.50
C LEU A 228 5.65 8.43 10.23
N PRO A 229 5.33 9.18 11.31
CA PRO A 229 4.07 9.02 12.04
C PRO A 229 2.83 9.29 11.18
N GLY A 230 2.86 10.36 10.38
CA GLY A 230 1.76 10.67 9.47
C GLY A 230 1.53 9.58 8.43
N ARG A 231 2.62 9.06 7.84
CA ARG A 231 2.59 7.97 6.86
C ARG A 231 2.09 6.66 7.45
N LEU A 232 2.43 6.38 8.70
CA LEU A 232 1.93 5.20 9.40
C LEU A 232 0.42 5.28 9.61
N ILE A 233 -0.08 6.40 10.13
CA ILE A 233 -1.52 6.57 10.38
C ILE A 233 -2.31 6.44 9.06
N THR A 234 -1.83 7.08 7.99
CA THR A 234 -2.50 6.97 6.69
C THR A 234 -2.44 5.56 6.13
N ASN A 235 -1.28 4.92 6.09
CA ASN A 235 -1.16 3.56 5.55
C ASN A 235 -1.94 2.55 6.39
N PHE A 236 -2.08 2.78 7.69
CA PHE A 236 -2.89 1.92 8.57
C PHE A 236 -4.36 1.85 8.13
N VAL A 237 -4.92 2.98 7.70
CA VAL A 237 -6.29 3.05 7.18
C VAL A 237 -6.36 2.63 5.71
N LEU A 238 -5.36 3.00 4.90
CA LEU A 238 -5.39 2.79 3.46
C LEU A 238 -5.12 1.34 3.03
N ILE A 239 -4.26 0.60 3.72
CA ILE A 239 -3.99 -0.82 3.42
C ILE A 239 -5.29 -1.65 3.38
N PRO A 240 -6.12 -1.68 4.43
CA PRO A 240 -7.37 -2.45 4.44
C PRO A 240 -8.38 -1.89 3.45
N LEU A 241 -8.48 -0.57 3.33
CA LEU A 241 -9.37 0.08 2.37
C LEU A 241 -9.04 -0.33 0.92
N PHE A 242 -7.78 -0.21 0.51
CA PHE A 242 -7.33 -0.60 -0.82
C PHE A 242 -7.50 -2.09 -1.07
N SER A 243 -7.23 -2.93 -0.06
CA SER A 243 -7.42 -4.38 -0.17
C SER A 243 -8.87 -4.74 -0.42
N LEU A 244 -9.81 -4.11 0.29
CA LEU A 244 -11.25 -4.29 0.10
C LEU A 244 -11.69 -3.80 -1.28
N ILE A 245 -11.26 -2.60 -1.70
CA ILE A 245 -11.60 -2.06 -3.02
C ILE A 245 -11.13 -2.99 -4.13
N ILE A 246 -9.86 -3.44 -4.08
CA ILE A 246 -9.29 -4.35 -5.08
C ILE A 246 -10.05 -5.68 -5.10
N PHE A 247 -10.36 -6.25 -3.93
CA PHE A 247 -11.12 -7.50 -3.84
C PHE A 247 -12.55 -7.37 -4.38
N SER A 248 -13.26 -6.30 -4.03
CA SER A 248 -14.60 -6.01 -4.55
C SER A 248 -14.57 -5.87 -6.06
N VAL A 249 -13.67 -5.04 -6.59
CA VAL A 249 -13.53 -4.79 -8.03
C VAL A 249 -13.21 -6.10 -8.77
N GLN A 250 -12.32 -6.92 -8.21
CA GLN A 250 -11.99 -8.23 -8.77
C GLN A 250 -13.18 -9.17 -8.89
N LYS A 251 -14.11 -9.19 -7.91
CA LYS A 251 -15.31 -10.03 -7.98
C LYS A 251 -16.19 -9.68 -9.18
N TYR A 252 -16.21 -8.39 -9.57
CA TYR A 252 -16.99 -7.91 -10.72
C TYR A 252 -16.23 -8.03 -12.05
N ILE A 253 -14.91 -7.90 -12.03
CA ILE A 253 -14.03 -8.16 -13.17
C ILE A 253 -13.90 -9.68 -13.31
N LYS A 254 -14.94 -10.34 -13.86
CA LYS A 254 -14.89 -11.73 -14.37
C LYS A 254 -14.03 -11.84 -15.65
N ILE A 255 -12.94 -11.10 -15.73
CA ILE A 255 -12.12 -11.05 -16.94
C ILE A 255 -10.91 -11.94 -16.70
N PHE A 256 -10.91 -13.07 -17.43
CA PHE A 256 -9.85 -14.08 -17.57
C PHE A 256 -9.82 -15.22 -16.53
N HIS A 257 -10.91 -15.99 -16.45
CA HIS A 257 -10.74 -17.45 -16.40
C HIS A 257 -10.46 -17.96 -17.82
#